data_AF-A0A7X6KY79-F1
#
_entry.id   AF-A0A7X6KY79-F1
#
_cell.length_a   1.000
_cell.length_b   1.000
_cell.length_c   1.000
_cell.angle_alpha   90.00
_cell.angle_beta   90.00
_cell.angle_gamma   90.00
#
_symmetry.space_group_name_H-M   'P 1'
#
loop_
_entity.id
_entity.type
_entity.pdbx_description
1 polymer ?
#
loop_
_entity_poly.entity_id
_entity_poly.type
_entity_poly.pdbx_seq_one_letter_code
_entity_poly.pdbx_strand_id
1 'polypeptide(L)'
;MAVTAFLVWLDENGAELDALEQATLDRWLDDVTSDQRSATGDFLRWAGRRRLAPRQLAVTYPEAREPTIVLTDDERWAELRRCLTDRTIPVDVATAGAMLLLYGLPLIRIAELTKSNLNSDPRTGSVDGFRQTAGGHLIEVPPRLGRMLAQLPADVASRGTPLIESRAGGPEWLFPGRGAGGHVTYTGLAERLRRHGISVRQSRNAALIGLAADLPAPVLHDLFGLSIAASVRWARRVGRDWTGYVGIVKKSQSQRGGPAVRSPFNASGGR
;
A
#
# COMPACT_ATOMS: atom_id res chain seq x y z
N MET A 1 2.71 -18.89 -13.81
CA MET A 1 3.48 -19.56 -14.87
C MET A 1 4.91 -19.92 -14.45
N ALA A 2 5.65 -19.07 -13.74
CA ALA A 2 7.05 -19.35 -13.36
C ALA A 2 7.25 -20.59 -12.46
N VAL A 3 6.47 -20.74 -11.38
CA VAL A 3 6.59 -21.90 -10.47
C VAL A 3 6.18 -23.20 -11.17
N THR A 4 5.16 -23.15 -12.03
CA THR A 4 4.74 -24.29 -12.84
C THR A 4 5.85 -24.73 -13.79
N ALA A 5 6.52 -23.79 -14.47
CA ALA A 5 7.64 -24.11 -15.35
C ALA A 5 8.80 -24.77 -14.60
N PHE A 6 9.08 -24.32 -13.37
CA PHE A 6 10.09 -24.96 -12.51
C PHE A 6 9.72 -26.39 -12.12
N LEU A 7 8.47 -26.64 -11.73
CA LEU A 7 8.03 -27.99 -11.35
C LEU A 7 8.04 -28.95 -12.55
N VAL A 8 7.62 -28.48 -13.73
CA VAL A 8 7.72 -29.25 -14.98
C VAL A 8 9.19 -29.58 -15.30
N TRP A 9 10.09 -28.62 -15.17
CA TRP A 9 11.51 -28.84 -15.41
C TRP A 9 12.12 -29.84 -14.42
N LEU A 10 11.69 -29.83 -13.15
CA LEU A 10 12.10 -30.84 -12.16
C LEU A 10 11.65 -32.25 -12.57
N ASP A 11 10.39 -32.40 -12.98
CA ASP A 11 9.85 -33.67 -13.44
C ASP A 11 10.61 -34.17 -14.68
N GLU A 12 10.91 -33.29 -15.65
CA GLU A 12 11.68 -33.61 -16.86
C GLU A 12 13.14 -34.02 -16.56
N ASN A 13 13.73 -33.49 -15.48
CA ASN A 13 15.10 -33.80 -15.06
C ASN A 13 15.16 -34.92 -14.01
N GLY A 14 14.04 -35.56 -13.67
CA GLY A 14 13.96 -36.63 -12.68
C GLY A 14 14.39 -36.20 -11.28
N ALA A 15 14.19 -34.94 -10.93
CA ALA A 15 14.59 -34.37 -9.65
C ALA A 15 13.37 -34.19 -8.74
N GLU A 16 13.42 -34.78 -7.55
CA GLU A 16 12.37 -34.62 -6.55
C GLU A 16 12.58 -33.33 -5.74
N LEU A 17 11.47 -32.65 -5.42
CA LEU A 17 11.52 -31.35 -4.75
C LEU A 17 12.09 -31.44 -3.31
N ASP A 18 11.88 -32.56 -2.63
CA ASP A 18 12.31 -32.80 -1.25
C ASP A 18 13.79 -33.19 -1.14
N ALA A 19 14.36 -33.79 -2.19
CA ALA A 19 15.77 -34.13 -2.34
C ALA A 19 16.54 -33.14 -3.25
N LEU A 20 15.95 -31.98 -3.54
CA LEU A 20 16.54 -31.01 -4.46
C LEU A 20 17.90 -30.50 -3.98
N GLU A 21 18.94 -30.72 -4.78
CA GLU A 21 20.28 -30.21 -4.52
C GLU A 21 20.52 -28.82 -5.12
N GLN A 22 21.44 -28.06 -4.51
CA GLN A 22 21.82 -26.74 -5.01
C GLN A 22 22.34 -26.78 -6.45
N ALA A 23 23.10 -27.81 -6.83
CA ALA A 23 23.63 -27.93 -8.19
C ALA A 23 22.53 -28.11 -9.25
N THR A 24 21.46 -28.84 -8.92
CA THR A 24 20.29 -28.98 -9.80
C THR A 24 19.47 -27.70 -9.84
N LEU A 25 19.32 -27.02 -8.71
CA LEU A 25 18.71 -25.69 -8.69
C LEU A 25 19.49 -24.69 -9.56
N ASP A 26 20.82 -24.67 -9.48
CA ASP A 26 21.66 -23.74 -10.24
C ASP A 26 21.49 -23.95 -11.75
N ARG A 27 21.39 -25.20 -12.23
CA ARG A 27 21.08 -25.50 -13.65
C ARG A 27 19.77 -24.91 -14.13
N TRP A 28 18.71 -24.96 -13.30
CA TRP A 28 17.45 -24.27 -13.62
C TRP A 28 17.64 -22.75 -13.64
N LEU A 29 18.44 -22.22 -12.71
CA LEU A 29 18.61 -20.79 -12.56
C LEU A 29 19.40 -20.14 -13.70
N ASP A 30 20.26 -20.88 -14.40
CA ASP A 30 21.11 -20.36 -15.48
C ASP A 30 20.30 -19.80 -16.67
N ASP A 31 19.21 -20.48 -17.05
CA ASP A 31 18.46 -20.15 -18.28
C ASP A 31 17.15 -19.37 -18.04
N VAL A 32 16.85 -19.00 -16.78
CA VAL A 32 15.56 -18.38 -16.44
C VAL A 32 15.63 -16.86 -16.38
N THR A 33 14.52 -16.23 -16.72
CA THR A 33 14.35 -14.78 -16.57
C THR A 33 14.45 -14.33 -15.11
N SER A 34 14.77 -13.05 -14.88
CA SER A 34 14.81 -12.42 -13.56
C SER A 34 13.52 -12.63 -12.73
N ASP A 35 12.37 -12.57 -13.40
CA ASP A 35 11.06 -12.77 -12.76
C ASP A 35 10.84 -14.24 -12.37
N GLN A 36 11.25 -15.17 -13.24
CA GLN A 36 11.21 -16.61 -12.93
C GLN A 36 12.13 -16.96 -11.76
N ARG A 37 13.37 -16.46 -11.75
CA ARG A 37 14.33 -16.63 -10.65
C ARG A 37 13.76 -16.14 -9.31
N SER A 38 13.17 -14.95 -9.29
CA SER A 38 12.56 -14.38 -8.08
C SER A 38 11.39 -15.22 -7.58
N ALA A 39 10.50 -15.65 -8.50
CA ALA A 39 9.35 -16.49 -8.17
C ALA A 39 9.79 -17.90 -7.67
N THR A 40 10.81 -18.49 -8.27
CA THR A 40 11.40 -19.76 -7.81
C THR A 40 11.98 -19.61 -6.41
N GLY A 41 12.73 -18.54 -6.12
CA GLY A 41 13.26 -18.28 -4.78
C GLY A 41 12.17 -18.11 -3.72
N ASP A 42 11.09 -17.39 -4.03
CA ASP A 42 9.97 -17.21 -3.11
C ASP A 42 9.23 -18.53 -2.85
N PHE A 43 9.04 -19.35 -3.89
CA PHE A 43 8.50 -20.69 -3.79
C PHE A 43 9.36 -21.61 -2.93
N LEU A 44 10.67 -21.67 -3.16
CA LEU A 44 11.58 -22.52 -2.37
C LEU A 44 11.64 -22.08 -0.90
N ARG A 45 11.60 -20.76 -0.62
CA ARG A 45 11.48 -20.25 0.75
C ARG A 45 10.16 -20.67 1.42
N TRP A 46 9.07 -20.73 0.67
CA TRP A 46 7.78 -21.22 1.16
C TRP A 46 7.80 -22.75 1.37
N ALA A 47 8.36 -23.50 0.42
CA ALA A 47 8.43 -24.97 0.44
C ALA A 47 9.33 -25.45 1.58
N GLY A 48 10.50 -24.84 1.75
CA GLY A 48 11.40 -25.12 2.87
C GLY A 48 10.77 -24.81 4.24
N ARG A 49 9.94 -23.77 4.35
CA ARG A 49 9.18 -23.50 5.58
C ARG A 49 8.18 -24.62 5.90
N ARG A 50 7.53 -25.17 4.87
CA ARG A 50 6.59 -26.31 4.96
C ARG A 50 7.26 -27.69 4.98
N ARG A 51 8.59 -27.76 4.91
CA ARG A 51 9.36 -29.02 4.84
C ARG A 51 9.04 -29.85 3.59
N LEU A 52 8.70 -29.17 2.49
CA LEU A 52 8.46 -29.78 1.18
C LEU A 52 9.71 -29.74 0.28
N ALA A 53 10.73 -28.97 0.69
CA ALA A 53 12.02 -28.85 0.02
C ALA A 53 13.12 -28.65 1.08
N PRO A 54 14.40 -28.89 0.75
CA PRO A 54 15.52 -28.57 1.62
C PRO A 54 15.53 -27.09 2.02
N ARG A 55 15.84 -26.82 3.29
CA ARG A 55 15.80 -25.45 3.84
C ARG A 55 16.98 -24.57 3.43
N GLN A 56 18.04 -25.16 2.90
CA GLN A 56 19.33 -24.52 2.67
C GLN A 56 19.61 -24.35 1.17
N LEU A 57 18.57 -24.02 0.39
CA LEU A 57 18.72 -23.68 -1.01
C LEU A 57 18.93 -22.17 -1.17
N ALA A 58 20.02 -21.79 -1.82
CA ALA A 58 20.38 -20.41 -2.10
C ALA A 58 19.85 -20.03 -3.48
N VAL A 59 19.11 -18.92 -3.53
CA VAL A 59 18.77 -18.25 -4.79
C VAL A 59 19.32 -16.84 -4.70
N THR A 60 20.32 -16.54 -5.52
CA THR A 60 20.79 -15.16 -5.69
C THR A 60 19.66 -14.38 -6.35
N TYR A 61 19.07 -13.45 -5.60
CA TYR A 61 18.08 -12.56 -6.16
C TYR A 61 18.79 -11.58 -7.11
N PRO A 62 18.24 -11.33 -8.31
CA PRO A 62 18.68 -10.23 -9.13
C PRO A 62 18.73 -8.97 -8.27
N GLU A 63 19.80 -8.18 -8.38
CA GLU A 63 19.82 -6.85 -7.80
C GLU A 63 18.52 -6.16 -8.23
N ALA A 64 17.79 -5.62 -7.24
CA ALA A 64 16.52 -4.99 -7.52
C ALA A 64 16.78 -3.88 -8.54
N ARG A 65 16.41 -4.12 -9.81
CA ARG A 65 16.56 -3.15 -10.89
C ARG A 65 16.03 -1.83 -10.36
N GLU A 66 16.85 -0.78 -10.45
CA GLU A 66 16.43 0.54 -10.02
C GLU A 66 15.02 0.79 -10.58
N PRO A 67 14.07 1.23 -9.74
CA PRO A 67 12.71 1.44 -10.22
C PRO A 67 12.82 2.37 -11.43
N THR A 68 12.42 1.90 -12.60
CA THR A 68 12.43 2.72 -13.81
C THR A 68 11.63 3.98 -13.48
N ILE A 69 12.33 5.10 -13.31
CA ILE A 69 11.71 6.38 -13.00
C ILE A 69 11.14 6.85 -14.34
N VAL A 70 9.86 6.61 -14.55
CA VAL A 70 9.16 7.00 -15.79
C VAL A 70 8.16 8.13 -15.55
N LEU A 71 7.87 8.48 -14.29
CA LEU A 71 7.09 9.69 -13.99
C LEU A 71 7.98 10.71 -13.29
N THR A 72 8.24 11.81 -13.99
CA THR A 72 8.74 13.07 -13.42
C THR A 72 7.71 13.67 -12.45
N ASP A 73 8.12 14.67 -11.66
CA ASP A 73 7.19 15.35 -10.76
C ASP A 73 6.07 16.07 -11.54
N ASP A 74 6.40 16.67 -12.69
CA ASP A 74 5.43 17.34 -13.55
C ASP A 74 4.40 16.36 -14.13
N GLU A 75 4.83 15.19 -14.59
CA GLU A 75 3.93 14.13 -15.07
C GLU A 75 3.06 13.59 -13.93
N ARG A 76 3.60 13.45 -12.71
CA ARG A 76 2.83 13.10 -11.51
C ARG A 76 1.74 14.12 -11.25
N TRP A 77 2.07 15.40 -11.26
CA TRP A 77 1.07 16.46 -11.03
C TRP A 77 0.05 16.55 -12.15
N ALA A 78 0.44 16.33 -13.41
CA ALA A 78 -0.48 16.28 -14.54
C ALA A 78 -1.47 15.11 -14.41
N GLU A 79 -0.98 13.92 -14.05
CA GLU A 79 -1.82 12.74 -13.84
C GLU A 79 -2.73 12.88 -12.62
N LEU A 80 -2.25 13.51 -11.54
CA LEU A 80 -3.08 13.83 -10.37
C LEU A 80 -4.18 14.83 -10.74
N ARG A 81 -3.85 15.89 -11.49
CA ARG A 81 -4.86 16.84 -12.00
C ARG A 81 -5.89 16.10 -12.84
N ARG A 82 -5.47 15.22 -13.75
CA ARG A 82 -6.37 14.38 -14.56
C ARG A 82 -7.31 13.55 -13.68
N CYS A 83 -6.79 12.84 -12.67
CA CYS A 83 -7.62 12.10 -11.72
C CYS A 83 -8.64 12.99 -10.99
N LEU A 84 -8.30 14.24 -10.68
CA LEU A 84 -9.20 15.15 -9.98
C LEU A 84 -10.23 15.81 -10.91
N THR A 85 -9.91 15.99 -12.20
CA THR A 85 -10.72 16.81 -13.13
C THR A 85 -11.47 16.05 -14.20
N ASP A 86 -10.91 14.94 -14.70
CA ASP A 86 -11.46 14.19 -15.81
C ASP A 86 -12.65 13.34 -15.35
N ARG A 87 -13.85 13.71 -15.81
CA ARG A 87 -15.11 13.04 -15.47
C ARG A 87 -15.36 11.76 -16.27
N THR A 88 -14.52 11.45 -17.26
CA THR A 88 -14.60 10.20 -18.03
C THR A 88 -14.03 9.02 -17.24
N ILE A 89 -13.20 9.30 -16.23
CA ILE A 89 -12.68 8.29 -15.31
C ILE A 89 -13.74 8.04 -14.22
N PRO A 90 -14.15 6.78 -13.98
CA PRO A 90 -15.07 6.46 -12.89
C PRO A 90 -14.55 6.99 -11.55
N VAL A 91 -15.44 7.57 -10.74
CA VAL A 91 -15.06 8.29 -9.51
C VAL A 91 -14.23 7.44 -8.55
N ASP A 92 -14.46 6.13 -8.46
CA ASP A 92 -13.67 5.24 -7.63
C ASP A 92 -12.26 4.99 -8.20
N VAL A 93 -12.12 4.82 -9.50
CA VAL A 93 -10.79 4.74 -10.15
C VAL A 93 -10.04 6.06 -10.00
N ALA A 94 -10.71 7.19 -10.26
CA ALA A 94 -10.16 8.52 -10.14
C ALA A 94 -9.70 8.83 -8.70
N THR A 95 -10.51 8.46 -7.70
CA THR A 95 -10.18 8.62 -6.27
C THR A 95 -8.97 7.76 -5.89
N ALA A 96 -8.95 6.47 -6.27
CA ALA A 96 -7.82 5.59 -5.98
C ALA A 96 -6.52 6.07 -6.64
N GLY A 97 -6.59 6.55 -7.90
CA GLY A 97 -5.47 7.15 -8.60
C GLY A 97 -4.94 8.41 -7.91
N ALA A 98 -5.84 9.32 -7.51
CA ALA A 98 -5.47 10.52 -6.78
C ALA A 98 -4.80 10.20 -5.43
N MET A 99 -5.31 9.20 -4.69
CA MET A 99 -4.69 8.77 -3.43
C MET A 99 -3.29 8.15 -3.64
N LEU A 100 -3.07 7.42 -4.73
CA LEU A 100 -1.75 6.91 -5.10
C LEU A 100 -0.77 8.05 -5.40
N LEU A 101 -1.18 9.01 -6.22
CA LEU A 101 -0.33 10.08 -6.75
C LEU A 101 -0.02 11.17 -5.70
N LEU A 102 -0.98 11.45 -4.81
CA LEU A 102 -0.83 12.47 -3.79
C LEU A 102 -0.13 11.94 -2.53
N TYR A 103 -0.51 10.75 -2.06
CA TYR A 103 -0.05 10.22 -0.78
C TYR A 103 0.92 9.06 -0.91
N GLY A 104 1.09 8.47 -2.10
CA GLY A 104 1.92 7.28 -2.24
C GLY A 104 1.44 6.14 -1.34
N LEU A 105 0.11 5.96 -1.18
CA LEU A 105 -0.46 4.87 -0.36
C LEU A 105 -0.38 3.52 -1.07
N PRO A 106 -0.22 2.39 -0.35
CA PRO A 106 -0.25 1.09 -0.99
C PRO A 106 -1.65 0.84 -1.56
N LEU A 107 -1.75 0.32 -2.79
CA LEU A 107 -3.06 0.11 -3.40
C LEU A 107 -3.96 -0.82 -2.57
N ILE A 108 -3.37 -1.81 -1.92
CA ILE A 108 -4.10 -2.68 -1.01
C ILE A 108 -4.71 -1.91 0.18
N ARG A 109 -3.98 -0.92 0.73
CA ARG A 109 -4.49 -0.06 1.80
C ARG A 109 -5.61 0.84 1.34
N ILE A 110 -5.52 1.36 0.11
CA ILE A 110 -6.61 2.12 -0.50
C ILE A 110 -7.86 1.24 -0.65
N ALA A 111 -7.70 0.01 -1.15
CA ALA A 111 -8.81 -0.93 -1.32
C ALA A 111 -9.47 -1.31 0.03
N GLU A 112 -8.70 -1.37 1.11
CA GLU A 112 -9.15 -1.66 2.48
C GLU A 112 -9.76 -0.44 3.20
N LEU A 113 -9.91 0.73 2.57
CA LEU A 113 -10.54 1.88 3.25
C LEU A 113 -12.04 1.68 3.40
N THR A 114 -12.55 2.05 4.57
CA THR A 114 -13.97 2.04 4.94
C THR A 114 -14.47 3.46 5.23
N LYS A 115 -15.79 3.61 5.37
CA LYS A 115 -16.41 4.87 5.84
C LYS A 115 -15.90 5.30 7.21
N SER A 116 -15.63 4.36 8.12
CA SER A 116 -15.08 4.69 9.45
C SER A 116 -13.64 5.18 9.43
N ASN A 117 -12.92 5.00 8.31
CA ASN A 117 -11.62 5.63 8.11
C ASN A 117 -11.72 7.12 7.75
N LEU A 118 -12.89 7.61 7.32
CA LEU A 118 -13.04 8.99 6.86
C LEU A 118 -13.44 9.92 8.00
N ASN A 119 -12.82 11.09 8.05
CA ASN A 119 -13.29 12.21 8.86
C ASN A 119 -14.19 13.07 7.97
N SER A 120 -15.49 13.04 8.24
CA SER A 120 -16.49 13.77 7.47
C SER A 120 -17.07 14.88 8.34
N ASP A 121 -17.18 16.08 7.77
CA ASP A 121 -17.93 17.18 8.38
C ASP A 121 -19.43 16.82 8.37
N PRO A 122 -20.07 16.67 9.54
CA PRO A 122 -21.48 16.29 9.64
C PRO A 122 -22.43 17.29 8.96
N ARG A 123 -22.01 18.54 8.80
CA ARG A 123 -22.85 19.64 8.29
C ARG A 123 -22.80 19.76 6.77
N THR A 124 -21.65 19.44 6.18
CA THR A 124 -21.43 19.57 4.72
C THR A 124 -21.34 18.22 4.02
N GLY A 125 -21.21 17.11 4.75
CA GLY A 125 -20.95 15.78 4.21
C GLY A 125 -19.59 15.66 3.50
N SER A 126 -18.75 16.68 3.60
CA SER A 126 -17.44 16.70 2.96
C SER A 126 -16.41 15.97 3.83
N VAL A 127 -15.52 15.24 3.18
CA VAL A 127 -14.40 14.56 3.85
C VAL A 127 -13.21 15.52 3.89
N ASP A 128 -12.75 15.88 5.08
CA ASP A 128 -11.58 16.75 5.28
C ASP A 128 -10.31 15.96 5.64
N GLY A 129 -10.45 14.67 5.94
CA GLY A 129 -9.33 13.81 6.29
C GLY A 129 -9.65 12.32 6.28
N PHE A 130 -8.62 11.49 6.39
CA PHE A 130 -8.77 10.03 6.58
C PHE A 130 -7.69 9.47 7.51
N ARG A 131 -7.96 8.30 8.10
CA ARG A 131 -7.01 7.53 8.92
C ARG A 131 -6.82 6.15 8.30
N GLN A 132 -5.57 5.70 8.18
CA GLN A 132 -5.30 4.34 7.65
C GLN A 132 -5.67 3.22 8.61
N THR A 133 -5.56 3.46 9.91
CA THR A 133 -5.87 2.50 10.97
C THR A 133 -6.71 3.17 12.05
N ALA A 134 -7.47 2.37 12.79
CA ALA A 134 -8.21 2.87 13.95
C ALA A 134 -7.23 3.50 14.96
N GLY A 135 -7.50 4.74 15.38
CA GLY A 135 -6.61 5.51 16.26
C GLY A 135 -5.33 6.06 15.61
N GLY A 136 -5.10 5.81 14.31
CA GLY A 136 -3.95 6.34 13.57
C GLY A 136 -4.02 7.85 13.31
N HIS A 137 -2.96 8.43 12.73
CA HIS A 137 -2.90 9.87 12.43
C HIS A 137 -3.98 10.28 11.41
N LEU A 138 -4.59 11.46 11.60
CA LEU A 138 -5.52 12.05 10.63
C LEU A 138 -4.72 12.71 9.50
N ILE A 139 -4.88 12.22 8.28
CA ILE A 139 -4.26 12.78 7.09
C ILE A 139 -5.26 13.74 6.46
N GLU A 140 -4.89 15.00 6.34
CA GLU A 140 -5.73 16.02 5.71
C GLU A 140 -5.94 15.71 4.23
N VAL A 141 -7.13 16.00 3.73
CA VAL A 141 -7.54 15.75 2.35
C VAL A 141 -7.87 17.06 1.65
N PRO A 142 -7.29 17.33 0.45
CA PRO A 142 -7.68 18.48 -0.34
C PRO A 142 -9.18 18.46 -0.66
N PRO A 143 -9.88 19.60 -0.62
CA PRO A 143 -11.34 19.65 -0.71
C PRO A 143 -11.96 18.90 -1.90
N ARG A 144 -11.26 18.89 -3.04
CA ARG A 144 -11.72 18.20 -4.25
C ARG A 144 -11.68 16.68 -4.10
N LEU A 145 -10.60 16.13 -3.55
CA LEU A 145 -10.49 14.71 -3.25
C LEU A 145 -11.47 14.32 -2.13
N GLY A 146 -11.70 15.19 -1.17
CA GLY A 146 -12.68 15.01 -0.10
C GLY A 146 -14.09 14.79 -0.62
N ARG A 147 -14.52 15.62 -1.57
CA ARG A 147 -15.81 15.44 -2.26
C ARG A 147 -15.89 14.13 -3.05
N MET A 148 -14.79 13.64 -3.61
CA MET A 148 -14.78 12.36 -4.33
C MET A 148 -14.86 11.17 -3.37
N LEU A 149 -14.15 11.22 -2.23
CA LEU A 149 -14.27 10.23 -1.16
C LEU A 149 -15.69 10.16 -0.57
N ALA A 150 -16.37 11.30 -0.44
CA ALA A 150 -17.76 11.36 0.01
C ALA A 150 -18.73 10.63 -0.95
N GLN A 151 -18.41 10.58 -2.26
CA GLN A 151 -19.19 9.90 -3.28
C GLN A 151 -18.94 8.37 -3.33
N LEU A 152 -18.02 7.85 -2.51
CA LEU A 152 -17.79 6.41 -2.39
C LEU A 152 -18.67 5.78 -1.31
N PRO A 153 -19.05 4.50 -1.42
CA PRO A 153 -18.86 3.63 -2.58
C PRO A 153 -19.67 4.14 -3.78
N ALA A 154 -19.03 4.22 -4.94
CA ALA A 154 -19.69 4.69 -6.15
C ALA A 154 -20.75 3.67 -6.59
N ASP A 155 -21.95 4.17 -6.86
CA ASP A 155 -23.08 3.37 -7.31
C ASP A 155 -22.84 2.92 -8.76
N VAL A 156 -22.14 1.80 -8.91
CA VAL A 156 -21.83 1.26 -10.24
C VAL A 156 -23.00 0.38 -10.63
N ALA A 157 -23.96 0.99 -11.33
CA ALA A 157 -25.19 0.43 -11.90
C ALA A 157 -25.02 -0.83 -12.80
N SER A 158 -23.82 -1.40 -12.90
CA SER A 158 -23.53 -2.63 -13.66
C SER A 158 -22.94 -3.76 -12.81
N ARG A 159 -22.92 -3.62 -11.48
CA ARG A 159 -22.39 -4.67 -10.60
C ARG A 159 -23.53 -5.39 -9.91
N GLY A 160 -24.02 -6.45 -10.56
CA GLY A 160 -24.94 -7.42 -9.95
C GLY A 160 -24.48 -7.89 -8.57
N THR A 161 -25.46 -8.35 -7.80
CA THR A 161 -25.44 -8.73 -6.38
C THR A 161 -24.10 -9.31 -5.93
N PRO A 162 -23.53 -8.86 -4.79
CA PRO A 162 -22.30 -9.46 -4.26
C PRO A 162 -22.50 -10.97 -4.04
N LEU A 163 -21.49 -11.79 -4.36
CA LEU A 163 -21.55 -13.26 -4.23
C LEU A 163 -21.67 -13.71 -2.77
N ILE A 164 -21.29 -12.84 -1.84
CA ILE A 164 -21.45 -13.00 -0.40
C ILE A 164 -22.08 -11.69 0.06
N GLU A 165 -23.29 -11.77 0.62
CA GLU A 165 -23.92 -10.60 1.23
C GLU A 165 -22.99 -10.04 2.30
N SER A 166 -22.73 -8.73 2.25
CA SER A 166 -21.99 -8.06 3.31
C SER A 166 -22.75 -8.32 4.61
N ARG A 167 -22.10 -8.99 5.57
CA ARG A 167 -22.70 -9.36 6.85
C ARG A 167 -23.35 -8.11 7.46
N ALA A 168 -24.58 -8.21 7.96
CA ALA A 168 -25.20 -7.13 8.71
C ALA A 168 -24.27 -6.69 9.86
N GLY A 169 -23.84 -5.42 9.86
CA GLY A 169 -22.84 -4.88 10.80
C GLY A 169 -21.37 -5.04 10.37
N GLY A 170 -21.09 -5.44 9.12
CA GLY A 170 -19.74 -5.49 8.56
C GLY A 170 -19.19 -4.10 8.17
N PRO A 171 -17.87 -4.00 7.88
CA PRO A 171 -17.25 -2.75 7.47
C PRO A 171 -17.83 -2.20 6.16
N GLU A 172 -18.15 -0.91 6.16
CA GLU A 172 -18.64 -0.19 4.98
C GLU A 172 -17.46 0.21 4.08
N TRP A 173 -17.07 -0.68 3.17
CA TRP A 173 -15.95 -0.46 2.26
C TRP A 173 -16.21 0.69 1.27
N LEU A 174 -15.22 1.57 1.10
CA LEU A 174 -15.24 2.60 0.05
C LEU A 174 -15.04 2.01 -1.35
N PHE A 175 -14.30 0.90 -1.42
CA PHE A 175 -14.01 0.16 -2.65
C PHE A 175 -14.54 -1.28 -2.53
N PRO A 176 -15.86 -1.50 -2.66
CA PRO A 176 -16.44 -2.82 -2.47
C PRO A 176 -16.01 -3.81 -3.56
N GLY A 177 -15.91 -5.09 -3.20
CA GLY A 177 -15.57 -6.19 -4.07
C GLY A 177 -16.45 -7.43 -3.83
N ARG A 178 -16.29 -8.44 -4.69
CA ARG A 178 -17.12 -9.67 -4.66
C ARG A 178 -16.50 -10.85 -3.90
N GLY A 179 -15.26 -10.71 -3.42
CA GLY A 179 -14.55 -11.77 -2.71
C GLY A 179 -14.89 -11.83 -1.23
N ALA A 180 -14.40 -12.86 -0.53
CA ALA A 180 -14.64 -13.08 0.91
C ALA A 180 -14.18 -11.92 1.81
N GLY A 181 -13.26 -11.07 1.34
CA GLY A 181 -12.80 -9.87 2.07
C GLY A 181 -13.74 -8.66 1.98
N GLY A 182 -14.78 -8.69 1.14
CA GLY A 182 -15.77 -7.60 0.99
C GLY A 182 -15.27 -6.35 0.25
N HIS A 183 -13.97 -6.10 0.19
CA HIS A 183 -13.35 -5.05 -0.61
C HIS A 183 -12.87 -5.57 -1.98
N VAL A 184 -12.59 -4.64 -2.90
CA VAL A 184 -12.00 -4.93 -4.22
C VAL A 184 -10.62 -5.56 -4.02
N THR A 185 -10.28 -6.55 -4.84
CA THR A 185 -8.95 -7.15 -4.82
C THR A 185 -7.90 -6.17 -5.36
N TYR A 186 -6.65 -6.31 -4.92
CA TYR A 186 -5.53 -5.56 -5.48
C TYR A 186 -5.50 -5.67 -7.01
N THR A 187 -5.59 -6.89 -7.54
CA THR A 187 -5.55 -7.16 -8.98
C THR A 187 -6.72 -6.50 -9.72
N GLY A 188 -7.93 -6.55 -9.14
CA GLY A 188 -9.11 -5.95 -9.72
C GLY A 188 -9.02 -4.42 -9.78
N LEU A 189 -8.54 -3.78 -8.71
CA LEU A 189 -8.38 -2.32 -8.69
C LEU A 189 -7.20 -1.87 -9.58
N ALA A 190 -6.09 -2.60 -9.56
CA ALA A 190 -4.92 -2.31 -10.40
C ALA A 190 -5.28 -2.39 -11.90
N GLU A 191 -6.05 -3.41 -12.30
CA GLU A 191 -6.51 -3.57 -13.68
C GLU A 191 -7.42 -2.42 -14.13
N ARG A 192 -8.29 -1.94 -13.23
CA ARG A 192 -9.15 -0.79 -13.50
C ARG A 192 -8.34 0.48 -13.68
N LEU A 193 -7.38 0.75 -12.79
CA LEU A 193 -6.45 1.89 -12.93
C LEU A 193 -5.69 1.82 -14.25
N ARG A 194 -5.16 0.65 -14.60
CA ARG A 194 -4.41 0.40 -15.84
C ARG A 194 -5.25 0.69 -17.10
N ARG A 195 -6.52 0.30 -17.11
CA ARG A 195 -7.45 0.60 -18.24
C ARG A 195 -7.67 2.10 -18.46
N HIS A 196 -7.44 2.91 -17.43
CA HIS A 196 -7.50 4.37 -17.52
C HIS A 196 -6.10 4.99 -17.63
N GLY A 197 -5.06 4.22 -17.95
CA GLY A 197 -3.68 4.72 -18.11
C GLY A 197 -2.91 4.95 -16.81
N ILE A 198 -3.49 4.64 -15.65
CA ILE A 198 -2.87 4.90 -14.34
C ILE A 198 -2.05 3.68 -13.92
N SER A 199 -0.73 3.80 -13.96
CA SER A 199 0.20 2.77 -13.48
C SER A 199 0.39 2.86 -11.97
N VAL A 200 -0.02 1.82 -11.24
CA VAL A 200 0.06 1.76 -9.76
C VAL A 200 1.50 1.95 -9.26
N ARG A 201 2.45 1.22 -9.85
CA ARG A 201 3.86 1.24 -9.44
C ARG A 201 4.51 2.58 -9.72
N GLN A 202 4.30 3.14 -10.92
CA GLN A 202 4.89 4.43 -11.30
C GLN A 202 4.28 5.56 -10.47
N SER A 203 2.96 5.60 -10.34
CA SER A 203 2.24 6.61 -9.54
C SER A 203 2.71 6.64 -8.10
N ARG A 204 2.78 5.46 -7.46
CA ARG A 204 3.26 5.32 -6.07
C ARG A 204 4.72 5.76 -5.94
N ASN A 205 5.59 5.31 -6.84
CA ASN A 205 7.01 5.64 -6.77
C ASN A 205 7.25 7.15 -6.95
N ALA A 206 6.58 7.77 -7.92
CA ALA A 206 6.66 9.21 -8.14
C ALA A 206 6.17 9.99 -6.91
N ALA A 207 5.05 9.56 -6.31
CA ALA A 207 4.54 10.15 -5.07
C ALA A 207 5.54 10.03 -3.93
N LEU A 208 6.14 8.85 -3.72
CA LEU A 208 7.13 8.65 -2.66
C LEU A 208 8.42 9.44 -2.89
N ILE A 209 8.84 9.64 -4.14
CA ILE A 209 9.98 10.51 -4.48
C ILE A 209 9.66 11.96 -4.10
N GLY A 210 8.52 12.50 -4.56
CA GLY A 210 8.10 13.85 -4.22
C GLY A 210 7.93 14.03 -2.71
N LEU A 211 7.26 13.10 -2.04
CA LEU A 211 7.05 13.15 -0.59
C LEU A 211 8.36 13.03 0.18
N ALA A 212 9.32 12.20 -0.25
CA ALA A 212 10.63 12.12 0.40
C ALA A 212 11.51 13.36 0.17
N ALA A 213 11.17 14.20 -0.80
CA ALA A 213 11.79 15.51 -0.99
C ALA A 213 11.37 16.51 0.09
N ASP A 214 10.16 16.36 0.65
CA ASP A 214 9.55 17.29 1.59
C ASP A 214 9.37 16.72 3.02
N LEU A 215 9.39 15.39 3.16
CA LEU A 215 9.08 14.67 4.40
C LEU A 215 10.24 13.76 4.85
N PRO A 216 10.73 13.91 6.09
CA PRO A 216 11.73 13.04 6.70
C PRO A 216 11.26 11.58 6.85
N ALA A 217 12.21 10.64 6.87
CA ALA A 217 11.94 9.19 6.90
C ALA A 217 11.00 8.69 8.03
N PRO A 218 11.05 9.19 9.28
CA PRO A 218 10.10 8.80 10.33
C PRO A 218 8.65 9.19 10.00
N VAL A 219 8.47 10.33 9.33
CA VAL A 219 7.17 10.88 8.90
C VAL A 219 6.58 9.99 7.83
N LEU A 220 7.41 9.59 6.86
CA LEU A 220 7.02 8.65 5.81
C LEU A 220 6.65 7.25 6.37
N HIS A 221 7.33 6.79 7.41
CA HIS A 221 7.00 5.55 8.10
C HIS A 221 5.61 5.64 8.75
N ASP A 222 5.41 6.66 9.59
CA ASP A 222 4.18 6.82 10.37
C ASP A 222 2.96 7.15 9.50
N LEU A 223 3.12 8.00 8.49
CA LEU A 223 2.00 8.45 7.65
C LEU A 223 1.63 7.49 6.54
N PHE A 224 2.57 6.69 6.02
CA PHE A 224 2.33 5.85 4.83
C PHE A 224 2.55 4.36 5.06
N GLY A 225 2.85 3.96 6.31
CA GLY A 225 3.02 2.55 6.70
C GLY A 225 4.18 1.85 5.98
N LEU A 226 5.17 2.61 5.49
CA LEU A 226 6.40 2.08 4.93
C LEU A 226 7.23 1.43 6.04
N SER A 227 8.04 0.40 5.77
CA SER A 227 9.03 -0.01 6.77
C SER A 227 10.07 1.11 6.97
N ILE A 228 10.62 1.26 8.18
CA ILE A 228 11.67 2.26 8.46
C ILE A 228 12.82 2.15 7.45
N ALA A 229 13.23 0.92 7.11
CA ALA A 229 14.24 0.67 6.09
C ALA A 229 13.83 1.15 4.69
N ALA A 230 12.56 1.02 4.31
CA ALA A 230 12.05 1.58 3.06
C ALA A 230 12.03 3.11 3.08
N SER A 231 11.58 3.73 4.17
CA SER A 231 11.58 5.19 4.34
C SER A 231 12.99 5.79 4.28
N VAL A 232 13.97 5.15 4.92
CA VAL A 232 15.38 5.56 4.88
C VAL A 232 15.96 5.43 3.46
N ARG A 233 15.62 4.35 2.73
CA ARG A 233 16.05 4.20 1.32
C ARG A 233 15.47 5.30 0.42
N TRP A 234 14.21 5.68 0.63
CA TRP A 234 13.59 6.78 -0.12
C TRP A 234 14.21 8.14 0.24
N ALA A 235 14.42 8.43 1.52
CA ALA A 235 15.09 9.66 1.95
C ALA A 235 16.53 9.78 1.41
N ARG A 236 17.30 8.69 1.43
CA ARG A 236 18.66 8.66 0.84
C ARG A 236 18.65 8.91 -0.66
N ARG A 237 17.64 8.41 -1.38
CA ARG A 237 17.51 8.58 -2.83
C ARG A 237 17.27 10.04 -3.25
N VAL A 238 16.68 10.86 -2.37
CA VAL A 238 16.38 12.28 -2.67
C VAL A 238 17.49 13.24 -2.18
N GLY A 239 18.48 12.75 -1.43
CA GLY A 239 19.73 13.49 -1.20
C GLY A 239 19.62 14.75 -0.32
N ARG A 240 18.66 14.82 0.61
CA ARG A 240 18.56 15.92 1.58
C ARG A 240 18.86 15.45 3.01
N ASP A 241 19.65 16.25 3.74
CA ASP A 241 19.89 16.07 5.17
C ASP A 241 18.79 16.77 5.98
N TRP A 242 18.21 16.07 6.95
CA TRP A 242 17.01 16.46 7.71
C TRP A 242 17.26 16.60 9.22
N THR A 243 18.51 16.84 9.62
CA THR A 243 18.94 17.05 11.02
C THR A 243 18.06 18.04 11.81
N GLY A 244 17.48 19.05 11.15
CA GLY A 244 16.54 19.99 11.76
C GLY A 244 15.19 19.39 12.20
N TYR A 245 14.69 18.38 11.49
CA TYR A 245 13.38 17.77 11.79
C TYR A 245 13.37 16.96 13.10
N VAL A 246 14.49 16.31 13.44
CA VAL A 246 14.67 15.59 14.70
C VAL A 246 14.50 16.52 15.90
N GLY A 247 14.90 17.80 15.76
CA GLY A 247 14.70 18.82 16.80
C GLY A 247 13.23 19.18 17.01
N ILE A 248 12.43 19.25 15.94
CA ILE A 248 11.01 19.61 16.00
C ILE A 248 10.19 18.48 16.64
N VAL A 249 10.46 17.22 16.27
CA VAL A 249 9.76 16.05 16.85
C VAL A 249 10.09 15.84 18.32
N LYS A 250 11.35 16.08 18.75
CA LYS A 250 11.71 16.04 20.17
C LYS A 250 10.93 17.07 20.99
N LYS A 251 10.68 18.26 20.41
CA LYS A 251 9.93 19.34 21.08
C LYS A 251 8.44 19.01 21.21
N SER A 252 7.83 18.39 20.19
CA SER A 252 6.42 17.99 20.21
C SER A 252 6.15 16.74 21.04
N GLN A 253 7.10 15.81 21.14
CA GLN A 253 7.02 14.67 22.08
C GLN A 253 7.25 15.08 23.53
N SER A 254 8.16 16.02 23.79
CA SER A 254 8.37 16.60 25.12
C SER A 254 7.14 17.37 25.62
N GLN A 255 6.38 18.04 24.74
CA GLN A 255 5.13 18.70 25.11
C GLN A 255 3.94 17.76 25.31
N ARG A 256 4.00 16.52 24.80
CA ARG A 256 3.02 15.46 25.12
C ARG A 256 3.35 14.71 26.42
N GLY A 257 4.51 14.96 27.02
CA GLY A 257 5.00 14.33 28.25
C GLY A 257 4.92 15.23 29.50
N GLY A 258 3.70 15.54 29.97
CA GLY A 258 3.42 15.91 31.37
C GLY A 258 3.00 17.37 31.64
N PRO A 259 2.30 17.65 32.78
CA PRO A 259 2.01 16.74 33.89
C PRO A 259 0.56 16.24 33.93
N ALA A 260 0.35 15.18 34.72
CA ALA A 260 -0.93 14.55 35.00
C ALA A 260 -2.04 15.56 35.31
N VAL A 261 -3.11 15.52 34.51
CA VAL A 261 -4.39 16.12 34.87
C VAL A 261 -4.90 15.35 36.09
N ARG A 262 -4.86 16.01 37.25
CA ARG A 262 -5.58 15.56 38.44
C ARG A 262 -7.04 15.35 38.07
N SER A 263 -7.52 14.11 38.21
CA SER A 263 -8.93 13.75 38.08
C SER A 263 -9.76 14.55 39.09
N PRO A 264 -10.83 15.27 38.71
CA PRO A 264 -11.69 16.00 39.64
C PRO A 264 -12.79 15.12 40.23
N PHE A 265 -12.49 13.86 40.55
CA PHE A 265 -13.39 12.95 41.25
C PHE A 265 -12.68 12.33 42.46
N ASN A 266 -12.50 13.13 43.51
CA ASN A 266 -12.59 12.63 44.88
C ASN A 266 -12.90 13.79 45.84
N ALA A 267 -14.20 13.99 46.11
CA ALA A 267 -14.69 14.73 47.26
C ALA A 267 -15.71 13.86 47.99
N SER A 268 -15.19 13.02 48.89
CA SER A 268 -15.57 13.01 50.32
C SER A 268 -17.07 12.98 50.64
N GLY A 269 -17.57 11.78 50.97
CA GLY A 269 -18.61 11.63 51.97
C GLY A 269 -17.98 11.58 53.37
N GLY A 270 -18.60 12.25 54.34
CA GLY A 270 -18.29 12.08 55.76
C GLY A 270 -18.30 13.37 56.58
N ARG A 271 -19.49 13.87 56.91
CA ARG A 271 -20.02 13.77 58.28
C ARG A 271 -21.50 13.45 58.21
#